data_AF-A0A7C1MI90-F1
#
_entry.id   AF-A0A7C1MI90-F1
#
_cell.length_a   1.000
_cell.length_b   1.000
_cell.length_c   1.000
_cell.angle_alpha   90.00
_cell.angle_beta   90.00
_cell.angle_gamma   90.00
#
_symmetry.space_group_name_H-M   'P 1'
#
loop_
_entity.id
_entity.type
_entity.pdbx_description
1 polymer ?
#
loop_
_entity_poly.entity_id
_entity_poly.type
_entity_poly.pdbx_seq_one_letter_code
_entity_poly.pdbx_strand_id
1 'polypeptide(L)'
;MTIDQILLFGLLFFVFVFLVWGRWRYDLVAFVALIAALILGIIPKEEAFSGFGHPATIIVALVLIISKGLSNSGAIELIAKQVSRFGVTLQTHIAAMAGIAAALSAVMNNVAALAMLMPVDIQAAIKAKRSPSLTLMPLSFASILGGMITLIGTPPNIIISEFRQSSTGASFSMFDFAPVGLVSATVGVLFVTLVGWRLLPKDRVSYNSAQELLDASGYIAELHVPEGSPAINKRVRDLDDTANENDVAIIGLVRRGKRQPGQARLVEIRKGDILVVDATPEDMDKFVGALKLDYSSKGKDSSPLSDEDMSLWEVVVPEGARIEGRTAQSLQLQYRHGVTLLGVSRQGKQF
;
A
#
# COMPACT_ATOMS: atom_id res chain seq x y z
N MET A 1 -30.18 -36.09 9.71
CA MET A 1 -28.74 -35.92 9.95
C MET A 1 -28.43 -36.41 11.34
N THR A 2 -27.29 -37.08 11.55
CA THR A 2 -26.86 -37.47 12.90
C THR A 2 -26.38 -36.24 13.68
N ILE A 3 -26.32 -36.35 15.01
CA ILE A 3 -25.81 -35.27 15.87
C ILE A 3 -24.38 -34.88 15.46
N ASP A 4 -23.55 -35.89 15.14
CA ASP A 4 -22.16 -35.71 14.71
C ASP A 4 -22.06 -34.97 13.39
N GLN A 5 -22.95 -35.27 12.43
CA GLN A 5 -23.03 -34.55 11.17
C GLN A 5 -23.40 -33.08 11.39
N ILE A 6 -24.38 -32.80 12.25
CA ILE A 6 -24.81 -31.41 12.54
C ILE A 6 -23.65 -30.62 13.16
N LEU A 7 -22.94 -31.21 14.13
CA LEU A 7 -21.79 -30.59 14.77
C LEU A 7 -20.65 -30.34 13.77
N LEU A 8 -20.36 -31.31 12.90
CA LEU A 8 -19.33 -31.19 11.86
C LEU A 8 -19.68 -30.09 10.84
N PHE A 9 -20.91 -30.08 10.31
CA PHE A 9 -21.35 -29.04 9.37
C PHE A 9 -21.39 -27.66 10.03
N GLY A 10 -21.81 -27.57 11.30
CA GLY A 10 -21.77 -26.33 12.07
C GLY A 10 -20.35 -25.80 12.23
N LEU A 11 -19.38 -26.67 12.53
CA LEU A 11 -17.96 -26.31 12.64
C LEU A 11 -17.39 -25.84 11.29
N LEU A 12 -17.69 -26.54 10.21
CA LEU A 12 -17.25 -26.15 8.86
C LEU A 12 -17.85 -24.80 8.45
N PHE A 13 -19.14 -24.59 8.74
CA PHE A 13 -19.80 -23.31 8.49
C PHE A 13 -19.17 -22.18 9.30
N PHE A 14 -18.87 -22.43 10.58
CA PHE A 14 -18.14 -21.47 11.43
C PHE A 14 -16.79 -21.09 10.80
N VAL A 15 -15.97 -22.07 10.43
CA VAL A 15 -14.67 -21.81 9.78
C VAL A 15 -14.87 -21.00 8.51
N PHE A 16 -15.79 -21.40 7.65
CA PHE A 16 -16.07 -20.71 6.40
C PHE A 16 -16.46 -19.23 6.61
N VAL A 17 -17.39 -18.96 7.53
CA VAL A 17 -17.85 -17.60 7.83
C VAL A 17 -16.70 -16.73 8.33
N PHE A 18 -15.88 -17.24 9.26
CA PHE A 18 -14.77 -16.46 9.82
C PHE A 18 -13.64 -16.24 8.82
N LEU A 19 -13.35 -17.22 7.94
CA LEU A 19 -12.39 -17.06 6.86
C LEU A 19 -12.85 -16.00 5.84
N VAL A 20 -14.16 -15.98 5.50
CA VAL A 20 -14.74 -14.97 4.61
C VAL A 20 -14.80 -13.58 5.28
N TRP A 21 -15.07 -13.52 6.59
CA TRP A 21 -15.08 -12.25 7.33
C TRP A 21 -13.68 -11.60 7.33
N GLY A 22 -12.62 -12.40 7.47
CA GLY A 22 -11.24 -11.90 7.32
C GLY A 22 -10.80 -10.89 8.39
N ARG A 23 -11.54 -10.76 9.51
CA ARG A 23 -11.17 -9.92 10.64
C ARG A 23 -10.18 -10.57 11.60
N TRP A 24 -10.21 -11.90 11.67
CA TRP A 24 -9.32 -12.68 12.52
C TRP A 24 -8.30 -13.37 11.64
N ARG A 25 -7.07 -13.51 12.13
CA ARG A 25 -6.04 -14.23 11.41
C ARG A 25 -6.46 -15.68 11.19
N TYR A 26 -6.22 -16.19 9.98
CA TYR A 26 -6.69 -17.51 9.55
C TYR A 26 -6.15 -18.66 10.42
N ASP A 27 -4.94 -18.52 10.95
CA ASP A 27 -4.34 -19.48 11.88
C ASP A 27 -5.12 -19.55 13.20
N LEU A 28 -5.53 -18.41 13.75
CA LEU A 28 -6.36 -18.37 14.96
C LEU A 28 -7.73 -19.03 14.74
N VAL A 29 -8.36 -18.76 13.59
CA VAL A 29 -9.64 -19.40 13.23
C VAL A 29 -9.48 -20.93 13.17
N ALA A 30 -8.41 -21.42 12.54
CA ALA A 30 -8.11 -22.84 12.47
C ALA A 30 -7.86 -23.48 13.84
N PHE A 31 -7.08 -22.83 14.72
CA PHE A 31 -6.82 -23.33 16.07
C PHE A 31 -8.10 -23.37 16.94
N VAL A 32 -8.93 -22.33 16.88
CA VAL A 32 -10.22 -22.30 17.60
C VAL A 32 -11.13 -23.42 17.10
N ALA A 33 -11.18 -23.65 15.78
CA ALA A 33 -11.97 -24.73 15.21
C ALA A 33 -11.47 -26.11 15.66
N LEU A 34 -10.16 -26.33 15.72
CA LEU A 34 -9.57 -27.56 16.23
C LEU A 34 -9.94 -27.78 17.71
N ILE A 35 -9.79 -26.75 18.56
CA ILE A 35 -10.17 -26.83 19.98
C ILE A 35 -11.66 -27.14 20.13
N ALA A 36 -12.51 -26.45 19.36
CA ALA A 36 -13.95 -26.71 19.37
C ALA A 36 -14.27 -28.14 18.95
N ALA A 37 -13.62 -28.68 17.91
CA ALA A 37 -13.80 -30.05 17.45
C ALA A 37 -13.46 -31.08 18.55
N LEU A 38 -12.40 -30.83 19.32
CA LEU A 38 -11.98 -31.70 20.44
C LEU A 38 -12.93 -31.63 21.63
N ILE A 39 -13.41 -30.43 21.97
CA ILE A 39 -14.37 -30.24 23.07
C ILE A 39 -15.71 -30.88 22.74
N LEU A 40 -16.16 -30.74 21.49
CA LEU A 40 -17.40 -31.32 20.99
C LEU A 40 -17.30 -32.84 20.76
N GLY A 41 -16.10 -33.43 20.88
CA GLY A 41 -15.88 -34.86 20.69
C GLY A 41 -16.01 -35.32 19.23
N ILE A 42 -15.92 -34.40 18.26
CA ILE A 42 -16.02 -34.70 16.82
C ILE A 42 -14.77 -35.44 16.33
N ILE A 43 -13.61 -35.12 16.92
CA ILE A 43 -12.31 -35.72 16.58
C ILE A 43 -11.72 -36.37 17.83
N PRO A 44 -11.21 -37.62 17.75
CA PRO A 44 -10.47 -38.25 18.83
C PRO A 44 -9.25 -37.44 19.25
N LYS A 45 -8.93 -37.42 20.56
CA LYS A 45 -7.84 -36.60 21.10
C LYS A 45 -6.47 -37.02 20.56
N GLU A 46 -6.32 -38.31 20.29
CA GLU A 46 -5.13 -38.94 19.76
C GLU A 46 -4.86 -38.51 18.31
N GLU A 47 -5.91 -38.16 17.56
CA GLU A 47 -5.84 -37.73 16.16
C GLU A 47 -5.77 -36.21 16.00
N ALA A 48 -5.92 -35.44 17.09
CA ALA A 48 -5.97 -33.98 17.11
C ALA A 48 -4.86 -33.30 16.30
N PHE A 49 -3.64 -33.87 16.34
CA PHE A 49 -2.46 -33.30 15.72
C PHE A 49 -1.98 -34.06 14.47
N SER A 50 -2.74 -35.07 14.02
CA SER A 50 -2.38 -35.90 12.86
C SER A 50 -2.18 -35.06 11.59
N GLY A 51 -2.95 -33.98 11.42
CA GLY A 51 -2.83 -33.05 10.29
C GLY A 51 -1.49 -32.30 10.21
N PHE A 52 -0.79 -32.10 11.32
CA PHE A 52 0.54 -31.47 11.33
C PHE A 52 1.62 -32.38 10.73
N GLY A 53 1.47 -33.70 10.87
CA GLY A 53 2.34 -34.70 10.27
C GLY A 53 1.97 -35.05 8.81
N HIS A 54 0.92 -34.44 8.26
CA HIS A 54 0.46 -34.74 6.91
C HIS A 54 1.54 -34.37 5.87
N PRO A 55 1.87 -35.24 4.90
CA PRO A 55 2.90 -34.98 3.90
C PRO A 55 2.71 -33.66 3.16
N ALA A 56 1.46 -33.33 2.77
CA ALA A 56 1.13 -32.03 2.16
C ALA A 56 1.64 -30.83 2.97
N THR A 57 1.46 -30.84 4.30
CA THR A 57 1.89 -29.76 5.20
C THR A 57 3.40 -29.59 5.18
N ILE A 58 4.13 -30.71 5.22
CA ILE A 58 5.59 -30.75 5.18
C ILE A 58 6.10 -30.28 3.82
N ILE A 59 5.51 -30.75 2.71
CA ILE A 59 5.86 -30.36 1.35
C ILE A 59 5.69 -28.85 1.17
N VAL A 60 4.55 -28.29 1.60
CA VAL A 60 4.31 -26.84 1.55
C VAL A 60 5.39 -26.09 2.33
N ALA A 61 5.73 -26.51 3.55
CA ALA A 61 6.78 -25.88 4.34
C ALA A 61 8.15 -25.92 3.63
N LEU A 62 8.53 -27.06 3.05
CA LEU A 62 9.78 -27.19 2.29
C LEU A 62 9.79 -26.33 1.03
N VAL A 63 8.69 -26.26 0.28
CA VAL A 63 8.55 -25.40 -0.91
C VAL A 63 8.68 -23.93 -0.52
N LEU A 64 8.14 -23.50 0.63
CA LEU A 64 8.32 -22.14 1.14
C LEU A 64 9.79 -21.85 1.50
N ILE A 65 10.49 -22.80 2.12
CA ILE A 65 11.94 -22.68 2.43
C ILE A 65 12.76 -22.56 1.13
N ILE A 66 12.51 -23.43 0.15
CA ILE A 66 13.18 -23.40 -1.16
C ILE A 66 12.89 -22.06 -1.86
N SER A 67 11.64 -21.62 -1.88
CA SER A 67 11.23 -20.33 -2.46
C SER A 67 11.99 -19.17 -1.82
N LYS A 68 12.15 -19.19 -0.48
CA LYS A 68 12.88 -18.16 0.25
C LYS A 68 14.38 -18.23 -0.01
N GLY A 69 14.98 -19.42 -0.10
CA GLY A 69 16.38 -19.60 -0.47
C GLY A 69 16.68 -19.07 -1.86
N LEU A 70 15.82 -19.36 -2.84
CA LEU A 70 15.93 -18.88 -4.20
C LEU A 70 15.79 -17.34 -4.29
N SER A 71 14.83 -16.77 -3.56
CA SER A 71 14.69 -15.30 -3.44
C SER A 71 15.92 -14.65 -2.77
N ASN A 72 16.42 -15.22 -1.68
CA ASN A 72 17.59 -14.67 -0.99
C ASN A 72 18.89 -14.79 -1.81
N SER A 73 18.95 -15.69 -2.80
CA SER A 73 20.15 -15.89 -3.63
C SER A 73 20.43 -14.75 -4.62
N GLY A 74 19.45 -13.87 -4.88
CA GLY A 74 19.57 -12.82 -5.90
C GLY A 74 19.40 -13.32 -7.34
N ALA A 75 19.33 -14.64 -7.57
CA ALA A 75 19.25 -15.22 -8.91
C ALA A 75 18.01 -14.75 -9.68
N ILE A 76 16.89 -14.60 -8.96
CA ILE A 76 15.62 -14.19 -9.56
C ILE A 76 15.60 -12.69 -9.86
N GLU A 77 16.19 -11.86 -9.00
CA GLU A 77 16.35 -10.42 -9.21
C GLU A 77 17.21 -10.14 -10.45
N LEU A 78 18.24 -10.96 -10.71
CA LEU A 78 19.03 -10.87 -11.94
C LEU A 78 18.19 -11.17 -13.18
N ILE A 79 17.39 -12.24 -13.15
CA ILE A 79 16.48 -12.61 -14.25
C ILE A 79 15.44 -11.49 -14.48
N ALA A 80 14.82 -11.00 -13.41
CA ALA A 80 13.83 -9.93 -13.46
C ALA A 80 14.40 -8.63 -14.05
N LYS A 81 15.61 -8.22 -13.63
CA LYS A 81 16.28 -7.01 -14.12
C LYS A 81 16.73 -7.12 -15.58
N GLN A 82 17.05 -8.32 -16.05
CA GLN A 82 17.40 -8.57 -17.45
C GLN A 82 16.17 -8.37 -18.36
N VAL A 83 15.00 -8.85 -17.91
CA VAL A 83 13.77 -8.85 -18.71
C VAL A 83 12.96 -7.55 -18.51
N SER A 84 13.16 -6.78 -17.43
CA SER A 84 12.50 -5.49 -17.20
C SER A 84 13.01 -4.33 -18.07
N ARG A 85 14.05 -4.55 -18.87
CA ARG A 85 14.57 -3.53 -19.80
C ARG A 85 13.64 -3.26 -20.99
N PHE A 86 12.56 -4.02 -21.12
CA PHE A 86 11.63 -3.95 -22.24
C PHE A 86 10.30 -3.30 -21.82
N GLY A 87 9.95 -2.19 -22.45
CA GLY A 87 8.58 -1.65 -22.37
C GLY A 87 8.47 -0.14 -22.55
N VAL A 88 8.55 0.35 -23.80
CA VAL A 88 8.24 1.76 -24.13
C VAL A 88 6.75 2.03 -23.94
N THR A 89 5.89 1.02 -24.21
CA THR A 89 4.44 1.14 -24.10
C THR A 89 3.90 0.46 -22.83
N LEU A 90 2.70 0.84 -22.39
CA LEU A 90 2.03 0.21 -21.25
C LEU A 90 1.80 -1.29 -21.46
N GLN A 91 1.30 -1.66 -22.64
CA GLN A 91 0.99 -3.05 -22.98
C GLN A 91 2.25 -3.93 -22.98
N THR A 92 3.35 -3.45 -23.53
CA THR A 92 4.61 -4.22 -23.57
C THR A 92 5.22 -4.38 -22.17
N HIS A 93 5.06 -3.37 -21.31
CA HIS A 93 5.46 -3.47 -19.91
C HIS A 93 4.63 -4.50 -19.15
N ILE A 94 3.30 -4.46 -19.29
CA ILE A 94 2.40 -5.44 -18.68
C ILE A 94 2.71 -6.84 -19.20
N ALA A 95 2.90 -7.01 -20.51
CA ALA A 95 3.23 -8.30 -21.12
C ALA A 95 4.53 -8.88 -20.54
N ALA A 96 5.58 -8.05 -20.45
CA ALA A 96 6.87 -8.47 -19.91
C ALA A 96 6.74 -8.87 -18.43
N MET A 97 6.16 -8.00 -17.60
CA MET A 97 6.02 -8.23 -16.17
C MET A 97 5.12 -9.43 -15.86
N ALA A 98 3.97 -9.53 -16.53
CA ALA A 98 3.05 -10.65 -16.39
C ALA A 98 3.69 -11.98 -16.85
N GLY A 99 4.40 -11.97 -17.98
CA GLY A 99 5.09 -13.16 -18.49
C GLY A 99 6.17 -13.66 -17.53
N ILE A 100 7.02 -12.77 -17.01
CA ILE A 100 8.05 -13.11 -16.02
C ILE A 100 7.37 -13.62 -14.73
N ALA A 101 6.33 -12.95 -14.26
CA ALA A 101 5.61 -13.35 -13.04
C ALA A 101 5.02 -14.74 -13.17
N ALA A 102 4.36 -15.04 -14.29
CA ALA A 102 3.79 -16.35 -14.55
C ALA A 102 4.89 -17.43 -14.61
N ALA A 103 6.01 -17.16 -15.30
CA ALA A 103 7.13 -18.10 -15.41
C ALA A 103 7.81 -18.35 -14.05
N LEU A 104 8.06 -17.30 -13.27
CA LEU A 104 8.63 -17.44 -11.92
C LEU A 104 7.68 -18.19 -11.00
N SER A 105 6.40 -17.84 -11.01
CA SER A 105 5.37 -18.46 -10.17
C SER A 105 5.08 -19.93 -10.54
N ALA A 106 5.49 -20.37 -11.73
CA ALA A 106 5.47 -21.80 -12.06
C ALA A 106 6.54 -22.60 -11.29
N VAL A 107 7.60 -21.93 -10.79
CA VAL A 107 8.73 -22.57 -10.10
C VAL A 107 8.72 -22.29 -8.60
N MET A 108 8.05 -21.23 -8.15
CA MET A 108 7.96 -20.83 -6.75
C MET A 108 6.54 -20.40 -6.38
N ASN A 109 6.29 -20.12 -5.10
CA ASN A 109 4.99 -19.64 -4.69
C ASN A 109 4.66 -18.22 -5.23
N ASN A 110 3.36 -17.98 -5.44
CA ASN A 110 2.83 -16.74 -6.01
C ASN A 110 3.24 -15.47 -5.23
N VAL A 111 3.28 -15.55 -3.90
CA VAL A 111 3.60 -14.41 -3.03
C VAL A 111 5.05 -13.98 -3.20
N ALA A 112 5.98 -14.93 -3.29
CA ALA A 112 7.39 -14.69 -3.49
C ALA A 112 7.64 -14.07 -4.87
N ALA A 113 7.03 -14.64 -5.93
CA ALA A 113 7.16 -14.11 -7.29
C ALA A 113 6.69 -12.64 -7.36
N LEU A 114 5.51 -12.34 -6.80
CA LEU A 114 4.98 -10.99 -6.75
C LEU A 114 5.86 -10.04 -5.91
N ALA A 115 6.28 -10.45 -4.72
CA ALA A 115 7.10 -9.62 -3.84
C ALA A 115 8.45 -9.22 -4.45
N MET A 116 9.06 -10.12 -5.24
CA MET A 116 10.31 -9.84 -5.93
C MET A 116 10.15 -8.92 -7.13
N LEU A 117 9.07 -9.08 -7.91
CA LEU A 117 8.84 -8.29 -9.12
C LEU A 117 8.24 -6.92 -8.82
N MET A 118 7.49 -6.77 -7.73
CA MET A 118 6.86 -5.52 -7.31
C MET A 118 7.82 -4.32 -7.29
N PRO A 119 8.99 -4.35 -6.62
CA PRO A 119 9.89 -3.20 -6.59
C PRO A 119 10.47 -2.86 -7.97
N VAL A 120 10.65 -3.86 -8.84
CA VAL A 120 11.15 -3.66 -10.21
C VAL A 120 10.07 -3.01 -11.07
N ASP A 121 8.83 -3.51 -10.98
CA ASP A 121 7.67 -3.01 -11.71
C ASP A 121 7.32 -1.57 -11.27
N ILE A 122 7.34 -1.27 -9.97
CA ILE A 122 7.13 0.09 -9.45
C ILE A 122 8.16 1.06 -10.04
N GLN A 123 9.45 0.71 -10.00
CA GLN A 123 10.50 1.58 -10.55
C GLN A 123 10.34 1.78 -12.06
N ALA A 124 10.00 0.72 -12.80
CA ALA A 124 9.76 0.78 -14.24
C ALA A 124 8.48 1.54 -14.60
N ALA A 125 7.47 1.54 -13.71
CA ALA A 125 6.27 2.35 -13.83
C ALA A 125 6.55 3.85 -13.61
N ILE A 126 7.24 4.18 -12.52
CA ILE A 126 7.64 5.57 -12.19
C ILE A 126 8.53 6.14 -13.30
N LYS A 127 9.54 5.40 -13.76
CA LYS A 127 10.43 5.86 -14.83
C LYS A 127 9.69 6.13 -16.14
N ALA A 128 8.63 5.38 -16.42
CA ALA A 128 7.79 5.54 -17.60
C ALA A 128 6.62 6.52 -17.39
N LYS A 129 6.60 7.27 -16.28
CA LYS A 129 5.57 8.26 -15.94
C LYS A 129 4.14 7.70 -15.94
N ARG A 130 3.96 6.48 -15.39
CA ARG A 130 2.67 5.78 -15.29
C ARG A 130 2.41 5.29 -13.88
N SER A 131 1.14 5.23 -13.48
CA SER A 131 0.75 4.73 -12.15
C SER A 131 1.13 3.26 -11.97
N PRO A 132 1.87 2.88 -10.91
CA PRO A 132 2.22 1.47 -10.65
C PRO A 132 1.00 0.55 -10.54
N SER A 133 -0.15 1.06 -10.10
CA SER A 133 -1.39 0.30 -10.03
C SER A 133 -1.82 -0.33 -11.36
N LEU A 134 -1.45 0.29 -12.49
CA LEU A 134 -1.75 -0.21 -13.84
C LEU A 134 -1.02 -1.51 -14.17
N THR A 135 0.13 -1.77 -13.56
CA THR A 135 1.00 -2.90 -13.88
C THR A 135 1.05 -3.92 -12.75
N LEU A 136 0.96 -3.47 -11.49
CA LEU A 136 0.95 -4.32 -10.30
C LEU A 136 -0.27 -5.25 -10.23
N MET A 137 -1.45 -4.79 -10.67
CA MET A 137 -2.62 -5.66 -10.65
C MET A 137 -2.53 -6.78 -11.72
N PRO A 138 -2.20 -6.49 -12.99
CA PRO A 138 -1.86 -7.52 -13.97
C PRO A 138 -0.75 -8.48 -13.52
N LEU A 139 0.31 -7.96 -12.89
CA LEU A 139 1.40 -8.75 -12.31
C LEU A 139 0.88 -9.77 -11.29
N SER A 140 -0.02 -9.35 -10.39
CA SER A 140 -0.63 -10.21 -9.38
C SER A 140 -1.47 -11.33 -10.00
N PHE A 141 -2.32 -11.02 -10.97
CA PHE A 141 -3.10 -12.03 -11.68
C PHE A 141 -2.22 -13.02 -12.43
N ALA A 142 -1.18 -12.53 -13.12
CA ALA A 142 -0.26 -13.38 -13.85
C ALA A 142 0.53 -14.34 -12.95
N SER A 143 0.92 -13.89 -11.76
CA SER A 143 1.53 -14.77 -10.76
C SER A 143 0.57 -15.87 -10.31
N ILE A 144 -0.69 -15.55 -10.00
CA ILE A 144 -1.68 -16.58 -9.61
C ILE A 144 -1.84 -17.61 -10.73
N LEU A 145 -1.93 -17.14 -11.98
CA LEU A 145 -2.08 -18.00 -13.14
C LEU A 145 -0.86 -18.90 -13.38
N GLY A 146 0.34 -18.37 -13.21
CA GLY A 146 1.59 -19.13 -13.32
C GLY A 146 1.71 -20.26 -12.31
N GLY A 147 1.23 -20.04 -11.08
CA GLY A 147 1.19 -21.06 -10.02
C GLY A 147 0.35 -22.29 -10.36
N MET A 148 -0.52 -22.22 -11.37
CA MET A 148 -1.33 -23.36 -11.81
C MET A 148 -0.56 -24.31 -12.75
N ILE A 149 0.63 -23.93 -13.23
CA ILE A 149 1.40 -24.72 -14.21
C ILE A 149 2.04 -25.97 -13.58
N THR A 150 2.43 -25.91 -12.31
CA THR A 150 3.18 -27.00 -11.66
C THR A 150 2.55 -27.42 -10.34
N LEU A 151 2.93 -28.61 -9.88
CA LEU A 151 2.52 -29.13 -8.57
C LEU A 151 2.90 -28.20 -7.41
N ILE A 152 4.10 -27.63 -7.42
CA ILE A 152 4.62 -26.80 -6.32
C ILE A 152 4.19 -25.33 -6.38
N GLY A 153 3.59 -24.89 -7.49
CA GLY A 153 3.22 -23.49 -7.68
C GLY A 153 2.19 -23.00 -6.66
N THR A 154 1.26 -23.86 -6.23
CA THR A 154 0.23 -23.49 -5.24
C THR A 154 -0.10 -24.61 -4.25
N PRO A 155 -0.45 -24.26 -2.98
CA PRO A 155 -0.89 -25.25 -1.99
C PRO A 155 -2.06 -26.14 -2.41
N PRO A 156 -3.12 -25.65 -3.11
CA PRO A 156 -4.19 -26.50 -3.60
C PRO A 156 -3.72 -27.64 -4.50
N ASN A 157 -2.72 -27.41 -5.36
CA ASN A 157 -2.16 -28.46 -6.24
C ASN A 157 -1.49 -29.58 -5.43
N ILE A 158 -0.75 -29.22 -4.37
CA ILE A 158 -0.14 -30.18 -3.44
C ILE A 158 -1.22 -30.98 -2.72
N ILE A 159 -2.25 -30.31 -2.19
CA ILE A 159 -3.35 -30.95 -1.45
C ILE A 159 -4.08 -31.95 -2.33
N ILE A 160 -4.44 -31.60 -3.57
CA ILE A 160 -5.16 -32.53 -4.46
C ILE A 160 -4.28 -33.70 -4.90
N SER A 161 -2.96 -33.50 -5.05
CA SER A 161 -2.02 -34.58 -5.38
C SER A 161 -1.93 -35.61 -4.26
N GLU A 162 -1.83 -35.15 -3.02
CA GLU A 162 -1.83 -36.02 -1.83
C GLU A 162 -3.17 -36.73 -1.66
N PHE A 163 -4.29 -36.03 -1.86
CA PHE A 163 -5.61 -36.66 -1.82
C PHE A 163 -5.79 -37.74 -2.91
N ARG A 164 -5.26 -37.49 -4.12
CA ARG A 164 -5.26 -38.48 -5.19
C ARG A 164 -4.38 -39.67 -4.80
N GLN A 165 -3.20 -39.43 -4.22
CA GLN A 165 -2.33 -40.51 -3.75
C GLN A 165 -3.00 -41.38 -2.70
N SER A 166 -3.69 -40.79 -1.71
CA SER A 166 -4.40 -41.56 -0.69
C SER A 166 -5.61 -42.32 -1.24
N SER A 167 -6.26 -41.79 -2.28
CA SER A 167 -7.50 -42.37 -2.84
C SER A 167 -7.26 -43.40 -3.95
N THR A 168 -6.24 -43.19 -4.79
CA THR A 168 -5.98 -44.01 -5.99
C THR A 168 -4.60 -44.66 -5.99
N GLY A 169 -3.76 -44.43 -4.97
CA GLY A 169 -2.39 -44.94 -4.89
C GLY A 169 -1.38 -44.23 -5.80
N ALA A 170 -1.77 -43.16 -6.50
CA ALA A 170 -0.91 -42.45 -7.45
C ALA A 170 -1.00 -40.93 -7.23
N SER A 171 0.13 -40.27 -7.03
CA SER A 171 0.23 -38.80 -6.93
C SER A 171 0.30 -38.17 -8.33
N PHE A 172 0.03 -36.86 -8.41
CA PHE A 172 0.40 -36.10 -9.60
C PHE A 172 1.92 -35.90 -9.65
N SER A 173 2.47 -36.01 -10.86
CA SER A 173 3.84 -35.61 -11.16
C SER A 173 3.95 -34.09 -11.23
N MET A 174 5.18 -33.58 -11.16
CA MET A 174 5.48 -32.14 -11.17
C MET A 174 4.77 -31.35 -12.28
N PHE A 175 4.66 -31.93 -13.49
CA PHE A 175 4.14 -31.27 -14.69
C PHE A 175 2.80 -31.82 -15.17
N ASP A 176 2.10 -32.64 -14.40
CA ASP A 176 0.78 -33.16 -14.80
C ASP A 176 -0.26 -32.03 -14.94
N PHE A 177 -0.07 -30.92 -14.22
CA PHE A 177 -0.89 -29.71 -14.31
C PHE A 177 -0.53 -28.84 -15.52
N ALA A 178 0.64 -29.02 -16.13
CA ALA A 178 1.20 -28.10 -17.12
C ALA A 178 0.31 -27.92 -18.36
N PRO A 179 -0.35 -28.96 -18.94
CA PRO A 179 -1.20 -28.75 -20.11
C PRO A 179 -2.34 -27.76 -19.86
N VAL A 180 -3.05 -27.91 -18.73
CA VAL A 180 -4.16 -27.02 -18.36
C VAL A 180 -3.65 -25.69 -17.83
N GLY A 181 -2.60 -25.72 -17.02
CA GLY A 181 -1.97 -24.55 -16.42
C GLY A 181 -1.35 -23.62 -17.47
N LEU A 182 -0.65 -24.16 -18.47
CA LEU A 182 -0.07 -23.36 -19.56
C LEU A 182 -1.14 -22.70 -20.42
N VAL A 183 -2.22 -23.40 -20.75
CA VAL A 183 -3.34 -22.81 -21.49
C VAL A 183 -3.97 -21.67 -20.69
N SER A 184 -4.26 -21.92 -19.41
CA SER A 184 -4.88 -20.93 -18.52
C SER A 184 -3.97 -19.72 -18.30
N ALA A 185 -2.68 -19.95 -18.08
CA ALA A 185 -1.69 -18.89 -17.90
C ALA A 185 -1.50 -18.09 -19.18
N THR A 186 -1.40 -18.73 -20.34
CA THR A 186 -1.24 -18.03 -21.62
C THR A 186 -2.46 -17.17 -21.93
N VAL A 187 -3.67 -17.74 -21.83
CA VAL A 187 -4.92 -17.00 -22.08
C VAL A 187 -5.10 -15.87 -21.08
N GLY A 188 -4.84 -16.11 -19.80
CA GLY A 188 -4.98 -15.09 -18.76
C GLY A 188 -3.93 -13.98 -18.86
N VAL A 189 -2.67 -14.30 -19.18
CA VAL A 189 -1.61 -13.31 -19.43
C VAL A 189 -1.94 -12.46 -20.67
N LEU A 190 -2.42 -13.09 -21.75
CA LEU A 190 -2.90 -12.37 -22.93
C LEU A 190 -4.07 -11.45 -22.58
N PHE A 191 -5.04 -11.94 -21.80
CA PHE A 191 -6.18 -11.14 -21.36
C PHE A 191 -5.74 -9.92 -20.55
N VAL A 192 -4.93 -10.07 -19.51
CA VAL A 192 -4.51 -8.93 -18.67
C VAL A 192 -3.65 -7.93 -19.45
N THR A 193 -2.88 -8.41 -20.43
CA THR A 193 -2.05 -7.59 -21.31
C THR A 193 -2.86 -6.79 -22.32
N LEU A 194 -3.87 -7.40 -22.94
CA LEU A 194 -4.62 -6.79 -24.04
C LEU A 194 -5.84 -6.00 -23.55
N VAL A 195 -6.59 -6.57 -22.60
CA VAL A 195 -7.92 -6.10 -22.19
C VAL A 195 -7.97 -5.75 -20.70
N GLY A 196 -7.43 -6.60 -19.82
CA GLY A 196 -7.66 -6.52 -18.38
C GLY A 196 -7.21 -5.21 -17.74
N TRP A 197 -6.12 -4.61 -18.22
CA TRP A 197 -5.66 -3.30 -17.74
C TRP A 197 -6.67 -2.16 -17.98
N ARG A 198 -7.58 -2.30 -18.94
CA ARG A 198 -8.65 -1.31 -19.21
C ARG A 198 -9.81 -1.40 -18.22
N LEU A 199 -9.93 -2.50 -17.49
CA LEU A 199 -10.98 -2.72 -16.50
C LEU A 199 -10.57 -2.22 -15.11
N LEU A 200 -9.35 -1.67 -14.97
CA LEU A 200 -8.85 -1.15 -13.71
C LEU A 200 -9.63 0.12 -13.30
N PRO A 201 -10.05 0.25 -12.03
CA PRO A 201 -10.75 1.44 -11.55
C PRO A 201 -9.89 2.69 -11.74
N LYS A 202 -10.44 3.71 -12.42
CA LYS A 202 -9.71 4.95 -12.76
C LYS A 202 -9.14 5.67 -11.54
N ASP A 203 -9.82 5.60 -10.41
CA ASP A 203 -9.39 6.24 -9.16
C ASP A 203 -8.08 5.64 -8.62
N ARG A 204 -7.73 4.40 -9.01
CA ARG A 204 -6.45 3.76 -8.66
C ARG A 204 -5.33 4.06 -9.66
N VAL A 205 -5.66 4.70 -10.78
CA VAL A 205 -4.75 4.98 -11.90
C VAL A 205 -4.08 6.35 -11.77
N SER A 206 -4.38 7.13 -10.73
CA SER A 206 -3.66 8.39 -10.53
C SER A 206 -2.16 8.15 -10.38
N TYR A 207 -1.40 8.97 -11.11
CA TYR A 207 0.04 8.99 -11.11
C TYR A 207 0.46 10.11 -10.15
N ASN A 208 1.29 9.76 -9.16
CA ASN A 208 1.85 10.69 -8.20
C ASN A 208 0.84 11.42 -7.31
N SER A 209 0.27 10.73 -6.32
CA SER A 209 -0.45 11.37 -5.22
C SER A 209 0.35 12.53 -4.60
N ALA A 210 1.67 12.40 -4.46
CA ALA A 210 2.53 13.45 -3.91
C ALA A 210 2.70 14.68 -4.81
N GLN A 211 2.62 14.53 -6.14
CA GLN A 211 2.77 15.63 -7.09
C GLN A 211 1.42 16.22 -7.49
N GLU A 212 0.35 15.42 -7.54
CA GLU A 212 -1.03 15.92 -7.47
C GLU A 212 -1.31 16.60 -6.14
N LEU A 213 -0.70 16.21 -5.02
CA LEU A 213 -0.72 17.04 -3.80
C LEU A 213 0.01 18.35 -4.07
N LEU A 214 1.20 18.38 -4.68
CA LEU A 214 1.84 19.65 -5.05
C LEU A 214 1.02 20.51 -6.04
N ASP A 215 0.22 19.88 -6.92
CA ASP A 215 -0.58 20.56 -7.96
C ASP A 215 -2.04 20.84 -7.53
N ALA A 216 -2.58 20.14 -6.53
CA ALA A 216 -3.97 20.23 -6.05
C ALA A 216 -4.10 20.61 -4.56
N SER A 217 -3.02 20.55 -3.77
CA SER A 217 -2.92 21.17 -2.45
C SER A 217 -2.19 22.51 -2.57
N GLY A 218 -2.52 23.42 -1.68
CA GLY A 218 -2.21 24.83 -1.78
C GLY A 218 -0.75 25.16 -2.08
N TYR A 219 -0.56 26.36 -2.65
CA TYR A 219 0.75 26.95 -2.76
C TYR A 219 1.21 27.34 -1.36
N ILE A 220 2.33 26.76 -0.92
CA ILE A 220 3.05 27.31 0.21
C ILE A 220 3.63 28.65 -0.24
N ALA A 221 3.16 29.74 0.36
CA ALA A 221 3.56 31.08 0.00
C ALA A 221 4.05 31.88 1.20
N GLU A 222 4.97 32.79 0.92
CA GLU A 222 5.47 33.77 1.86
C GLU A 222 4.72 35.10 1.68
N LEU A 223 3.95 35.46 2.71
CA LEU A 223 3.20 36.71 2.77
C LEU A 223 3.89 37.68 3.74
N HIS A 224 4.38 38.80 3.21
CA HIS A 224 4.95 39.86 4.02
C HIS A 224 3.85 40.64 4.75
N VAL A 225 4.16 41.07 5.97
CA VAL A 225 3.32 41.96 6.76
C VAL A 225 3.78 43.42 6.58
N PRO A 226 3.12 44.21 5.71
CA PRO A 226 3.49 45.60 5.45
C PRO A 226 3.08 46.55 6.58
N GLU A 227 3.54 47.80 6.51
CA GLU A 227 3.08 48.85 7.42
C GLU A 227 1.59 49.12 7.24
N GLY A 228 0.83 48.96 8.33
CA GLY A 228 -0.63 49.16 8.32
C GLY A 228 -1.46 47.89 8.13
N SER A 229 -0.84 46.70 8.09
CA SER A 229 -1.59 45.44 8.13
C SER A 229 -2.35 45.29 9.46
N PRO A 230 -3.65 44.90 9.44
CA PRO A 230 -4.43 44.54 10.63
C PRO A 230 -3.88 43.36 11.43
N ALA A 231 -2.91 42.63 10.89
CA ALA A 231 -2.22 41.54 11.57
C ALA A 231 -1.20 42.03 12.61
N ILE A 232 -0.74 43.28 12.53
CA ILE A 232 0.26 43.84 13.46
C ILE A 232 -0.30 43.89 14.89
N ASN A 233 0.54 43.54 15.88
CA ASN A 233 0.21 43.44 17.31
C ASN A 233 -0.84 42.36 17.66
N LYS A 234 -1.21 41.51 16.70
CA LYS A 234 -1.95 40.26 16.97
C LYS A 234 -0.98 39.11 17.14
N ARG A 235 -1.38 38.06 17.86
CA ARG A 235 -0.64 36.79 17.84
C ARG A 235 -1.05 36.01 16.60
N VAL A 236 -0.16 35.14 16.11
CA VAL A 236 -0.44 34.31 14.94
C VAL A 236 -1.73 33.47 15.11
N ARG A 237 -2.01 32.93 16.31
CA ARG A 237 -3.27 32.23 16.59
C ARG A 237 -4.52 33.11 16.47
N ASP A 238 -4.38 34.42 16.67
CA ASP A 238 -5.51 35.35 16.60
C ASP A 238 -5.91 35.62 15.14
N LEU A 239 -5.16 35.05 14.18
CA LEU A 239 -5.50 35.01 12.75
C LEU A 239 -6.21 33.71 12.34
N ASP A 240 -6.32 32.71 13.23
CA ASP A 240 -6.88 31.40 12.89
C ASP A 240 -8.31 31.51 12.37
N ASP A 241 -9.14 32.38 12.95
CA ASP A 241 -10.53 32.57 12.51
C ASP A 241 -10.59 33.08 11.07
N THR A 242 -9.81 34.11 10.75
CA THR A 242 -9.69 34.66 9.39
C THR A 242 -9.06 33.66 8.43
N ALA A 243 -8.12 32.84 8.89
CA ALA A 243 -7.48 31.81 8.07
C ALA A 243 -8.47 30.69 7.73
N ASN A 244 -9.24 30.21 8.71
CA ASN A 244 -10.26 29.18 8.53
C ASN A 244 -11.43 29.66 7.65
N GLU A 245 -11.84 30.93 7.76
CA GLU A 245 -12.88 31.52 6.90
C GLU A 245 -12.47 31.57 5.42
N ASN A 246 -11.17 31.56 5.15
CA ASN A 246 -10.60 31.61 3.80
C ASN A 246 -9.89 30.31 3.43
N ASP A 247 -10.15 29.18 4.11
CA ASP A 247 -9.51 27.88 3.85
C ASP A 247 -7.96 27.94 3.75
N VAL A 248 -7.34 28.82 4.56
CA VAL A 248 -5.88 29.03 4.63
C VAL A 248 -5.30 28.38 5.88
N ALA A 249 -4.23 27.62 5.73
CA ALA A 249 -3.46 27.08 6.84
C ALA A 249 -2.19 27.91 7.10
N ILE A 250 -2.08 28.53 8.28
CA ILE A 250 -0.85 29.24 8.68
C ILE A 250 0.18 28.23 9.22
N ILE A 251 1.23 27.99 8.43
CA ILE A 251 2.29 27.01 8.74
C ILE A 251 3.31 27.59 9.73
N GLY A 252 3.60 28.88 9.66
CA GLY A 252 4.60 29.49 10.52
C GLY A 252 4.86 30.98 10.30
N LEU A 253 5.80 31.49 11.10
CA LEU A 253 6.25 32.88 11.09
C LEU A 253 7.77 32.90 10.93
N VAL A 254 8.26 33.69 9.96
CA VAL A 254 9.68 33.97 9.76
C VAL A 254 9.93 35.44 10.09
N ARG A 255 10.93 35.70 10.93
CA ARG A 255 11.34 37.05 11.32
C ARG A 255 12.84 37.19 11.08
N ARG A 256 13.23 38.20 10.31
CA ARG A 256 14.64 38.48 9.96
C ARG A 256 15.36 37.24 9.41
N GLY A 257 14.70 36.48 8.53
CA GLY A 257 15.26 35.27 7.92
C GLY A 257 15.41 34.07 8.85
N LYS A 258 14.86 34.11 10.08
CA LYS A 258 14.84 32.96 10.99
C LYS A 258 13.41 32.52 11.29
N ARG A 259 13.12 31.25 11.01
CA ARG A 259 11.85 30.62 11.40
C ARG A 259 11.72 30.63 12.92
N GLN A 260 10.54 31.02 13.41
CA GLN A 260 10.26 30.99 14.84
C GLN A 260 9.87 29.55 15.25
N PRO A 261 10.67 28.84 16.07
CA PRO A 261 10.41 27.44 16.40
C PRO A 261 9.28 27.27 17.44
N GLY A 262 8.54 26.16 17.33
CA GLY A 262 7.72 25.53 18.40
C GLY A 262 6.51 26.29 18.98
N GLN A 263 6.51 27.64 18.95
CA GLN A 263 5.49 28.50 19.55
C GLN A 263 5.13 29.70 18.66
N ALA A 264 5.37 29.63 17.35
CA ALA A 264 5.05 30.71 16.40
C ALA A 264 3.59 31.22 16.57
N ARG A 265 2.65 30.34 16.91
CA ARG A 265 1.23 30.67 17.18
C ARG A 265 1.02 31.69 18.32
N LEU A 266 1.94 31.76 19.28
CA LEU A 266 1.90 32.69 20.42
C LEU A 266 2.70 33.97 20.18
N VAL A 267 3.50 34.01 19.11
CA VAL A 267 4.33 35.17 18.78
C VAL A 267 3.45 36.29 18.25
N GLU A 268 3.69 37.48 18.77
CA GLU A 268 3.08 38.71 18.30
C GLU A 268 3.71 39.15 16.97
N ILE A 269 2.86 39.37 15.97
CA ILE A 269 3.23 39.72 14.61
C ILE A 269 3.66 41.19 14.55
N ARG A 270 4.79 41.44 13.88
CA ARG A 270 5.38 42.76 13.71
C ARG A 270 5.53 43.10 12.24
N LYS A 271 5.66 44.40 11.96
CA LYS A 271 6.03 44.91 10.63
C LYS A 271 7.27 44.16 10.12
N GLY A 272 7.19 43.68 8.88
CA GLY A 272 8.30 43.02 8.18
C GLY A 272 8.49 41.56 8.55
N ASP A 273 7.57 40.98 9.33
CA ASP A 273 7.46 39.53 9.45
C ASP A 273 6.92 38.92 8.15
N ILE A 274 7.20 37.63 7.98
CA ILE A 274 6.71 36.82 6.88
C ILE A 274 5.85 35.70 7.47
N LEU A 275 4.60 35.63 7.04
CA LEU A 275 3.70 34.51 7.31
C LEU A 275 3.90 33.46 6.21
N VAL A 276 4.16 32.23 6.61
CA VAL A 276 4.21 31.08 5.71
C VAL A 276 2.84 30.42 5.77
N VAL A 277 2.13 30.40 4.64
CA VAL A 277 0.77 29.89 4.55
C VAL A 277 0.67 28.84 3.46
N ASP A 278 -0.27 27.91 3.62
CA ASP A 278 -0.66 26.90 2.63
C ASP A 278 -2.13 27.13 2.27
N ALA A 279 -2.39 27.46 1.01
CA ALA A 279 -3.72 27.75 0.48
C ALA A 279 -3.76 27.66 -1.05
N THR A 280 -4.94 27.43 -1.62
CA THR A 280 -5.13 27.57 -3.08
C THR A 280 -4.89 29.03 -3.51
N PRO A 281 -4.55 29.31 -4.78
CA PRO A 281 -4.34 30.70 -5.24
C PRO A 281 -5.55 31.61 -4.99
N GLU A 282 -6.76 31.10 -5.18
CA GLU A 282 -8.01 31.86 -5.01
C GLU A 282 -8.25 32.24 -3.54
N ASP A 283 -7.96 31.32 -2.63
CA ASP A 283 -8.15 31.49 -1.19
C ASP A 283 -7.04 32.36 -0.57
N MET A 284 -5.83 32.23 -1.09
CA MET A 284 -4.71 33.07 -0.75
C MET A 284 -4.96 34.54 -1.10
N ASP A 285 -5.53 34.84 -2.26
CA ASP A 285 -5.88 36.23 -2.63
C ASP A 285 -6.91 36.85 -1.68
N LYS A 286 -7.90 36.07 -1.22
CA LYS A 286 -8.89 36.53 -0.24
C LYS A 286 -8.23 36.81 1.11
N PHE A 287 -7.35 35.93 1.57
CA PHE A 287 -6.63 36.08 2.84
C PHE A 287 -5.66 37.28 2.81
N VAL A 288 -4.95 37.48 1.71
CA VAL A 288 -4.10 38.64 1.46
C VAL A 288 -4.92 39.92 1.49
N GLY A 289 -6.10 39.94 0.86
CA GLY A 289 -7.02 41.08 0.88
C GLY A 289 -7.57 41.40 2.29
N ALA A 290 -7.96 40.37 3.04
CA ALA A 290 -8.52 40.52 4.40
C ALA A 290 -7.51 41.12 5.39
N LEU A 291 -6.25 40.68 5.34
CA LEU A 291 -5.19 41.12 6.24
C LEU A 291 -4.23 42.15 5.63
N LYS A 292 -4.52 42.64 4.41
CA LYS A 292 -3.68 43.61 3.67
C LYS A 292 -2.21 43.21 3.70
N LEU A 293 -1.94 41.97 3.30
CA LEU A 293 -0.58 41.43 3.23
C LEU A 293 0.02 41.71 1.85
N ASP A 294 1.34 41.58 1.72
CA ASP A 294 2.01 41.69 0.43
C ASP A 294 2.59 40.32 0.04
N TYR A 295 2.45 39.95 -1.23
CA TYR A 295 3.21 38.82 -1.77
C TYR A 295 4.70 39.12 -1.69
N SER A 296 5.51 38.16 -1.23
CA SER A 296 6.96 38.27 -1.26
C SER A 296 7.47 38.33 -2.71
N SER A 297 7.58 39.54 -3.26
CA SER A 297 8.12 39.78 -4.59
C SER A 297 9.61 40.09 -4.51
N LYS A 298 10.43 39.08 -4.23
CA LYS A 298 11.87 39.11 -4.53
C LYS A 298 12.41 37.74 -4.90
N GLY A 299 12.56 37.54 -6.21
CA GLY A 299 13.63 36.73 -6.80
C GLY A 299 13.45 35.22 -6.71
N LYS A 300 13.40 34.60 -7.89
CA LYS A 300 13.50 33.16 -8.13
C LYS A 300 14.72 32.44 -7.53
N ASP A 301 15.57 33.11 -6.73
CA ASP A 301 16.88 32.59 -6.30
C ASP A 301 17.22 32.83 -4.81
N SER A 302 16.30 33.33 -3.98
CA SER A 302 16.58 33.40 -2.53
C SER A 302 15.31 33.42 -1.68
N SER A 303 14.54 32.33 -1.74
CA SER A 303 13.69 31.96 -0.60
C SER A 303 14.62 31.71 0.59
N PRO A 304 14.40 32.29 1.78
CA PRO A 304 15.14 31.92 2.99
C PRO A 304 14.82 30.48 3.44
N LEU A 305 13.86 29.83 2.78
CA LEU A 305 13.58 28.40 2.83
C LEU A 305 14.03 27.81 1.48
N SER A 306 15.27 27.32 1.41
CA SER A 306 15.63 26.38 0.35
C SER A 306 14.72 25.14 0.47
N ASP A 307 14.56 24.40 -0.62
CA ASP A 307 13.95 23.05 -0.63
C ASP A 307 14.60 22.07 0.41
N GLU A 308 15.64 22.51 1.12
CA GLU A 308 16.32 21.76 2.18
C GLU A 308 15.63 21.83 3.56
N ASP A 309 14.77 22.83 3.82
CA ASP A 309 14.19 23.05 5.16
C ASP A 309 12.77 22.48 5.36
N MET A 310 12.08 22.10 4.29
CA MET A 310 10.77 21.44 4.35
C MET A 310 10.77 20.20 3.46
N SER A 311 10.55 19.04 4.08
CA SER A 311 10.42 17.78 3.36
C SER A 311 9.02 17.20 3.57
N LEU A 312 8.34 16.92 2.46
CA LEU A 312 7.08 16.20 2.45
C LEU A 312 7.37 14.71 2.47
N TRP A 313 6.78 14.00 3.44
CA TRP A 313 6.91 12.56 3.58
C TRP A 313 5.54 11.89 3.48
N GLU A 314 5.41 10.94 2.57
CA GLU A 314 4.30 9.98 2.59
C GLU A 314 4.70 8.78 3.45
N VAL A 315 3.95 8.54 4.52
CA VAL A 315 4.26 7.48 5.49
C VAL A 315 3.08 6.51 5.58
N VAL A 316 3.37 5.22 5.41
CA VAL A 316 2.38 4.15 5.60
C VAL A 316 2.38 3.73 7.07
N VAL A 317 1.20 3.67 7.69
CA VAL A 317 1.02 3.15 9.04
C VAL A 317 0.93 1.62 8.98
N PRO A 318 1.92 0.86 9.49
CA PRO A 318 1.85 -0.60 9.50
C PRO A 318 0.85 -1.10 10.55
N GLU A 319 0.36 -2.32 10.34
CA GLU A 319 -0.51 -3.02 11.28
C GLU A 319 0.22 -3.24 12.62
N GLY A 320 -0.44 -2.94 13.75
CA GLY A 320 0.13 -2.98 15.10
C GLY A 320 0.90 -1.72 15.53
N ALA A 321 0.98 -0.68 14.67
CA ALA A 321 1.62 0.57 15.05
C ALA A 321 0.88 1.24 16.22
N ARG A 322 1.62 1.92 17.11
CA ARG A 322 1.02 2.62 18.27
C ARG A 322 -0.01 3.69 17.90
N ILE A 323 0.06 4.19 16.66
CA ILE A 323 -0.85 5.20 16.10
C ILE A 323 -2.10 4.58 15.47
N GLU A 324 -2.16 3.26 15.32
CA GLU A 324 -3.32 2.54 14.80
C GLU A 324 -4.55 2.78 15.71
N GLY A 325 -5.69 3.08 15.10
CA GLY A 325 -6.95 3.35 15.80
C GLY A 325 -7.00 4.69 16.55
N ARG A 326 -5.97 5.55 16.42
CA ARG A 326 -5.94 6.88 17.05
C ARG A 326 -6.31 7.99 16.07
N THR A 327 -6.84 9.10 16.59
CA THR A 327 -7.14 10.29 15.78
C THR A 327 -5.90 11.16 15.58
N ALA A 328 -5.81 11.87 14.46
CA ALA A 328 -4.73 12.80 14.17
C ALA A 328 -4.51 13.84 15.30
N GLN A 329 -5.61 14.35 15.85
CA GLN A 329 -5.59 15.28 16.99
C GLN A 329 -4.95 14.65 18.24
N SER A 330 -5.23 13.38 18.54
CA SER A 330 -4.65 12.69 19.70
C SER A 330 -3.15 12.46 19.60
N LEU A 331 -2.60 12.45 18.38
CA LEU A 331 -1.18 12.27 18.12
C LEU A 331 -0.39 13.56 18.37
N GLN A 332 -1.04 14.73 18.32
CA GLN A 332 -0.41 16.03 18.56
C GLN A 332 0.88 16.21 17.74
N LEU A 333 0.88 15.76 16.49
CA LEU A 333 2.09 15.66 15.63
C LEU A 333 2.83 17.00 15.52
N GLN A 334 2.09 18.09 15.37
CA GLN A 334 2.67 19.42 15.26
C GLN A 334 3.30 19.87 16.60
N TYR A 335 2.64 19.59 17.72
CA TYR A 335 3.10 19.99 19.05
C TYR A 335 4.28 19.16 19.55
N ARG A 336 4.28 17.84 19.30
CA ARG A 336 5.30 16.91 19.80
C ARG A 336 6.49 16.74 18.88
N HIS A 337 6.25 16.83 17.57
CA HIS A 337 7.24 16.45 16.56
C HIS A 337 7.47 17.53 15.50
N GLY A 338 6.76 18.67 15.55
CA GLY A 338 6.89 19.72 14.54
C GLY A 338 6.41 19.32 13.15
N VAL A 339 5.61 18.25 13.05
CA VAL A 339 5.08 17.69 11.80
C VAL A 339 3.65 18.18 11.59
N THR A 340 3.39 18.82 10.46
CA THR A 340 2.04 19.17 10.02
C THR A 340 1.47 18.03 9.19
N LEU A 341 0.32 17.49 9.59
CA LEU A 341 -0.40 16.47 8.81
C LEU A 341 -1.21 17.18 7.73
N LEU A 342 -0.92 16.90 6.46
CA LEU A 342 -1.61 17.52 5.32
C LEU A 342 -2.84 16.72 4.86
N GLY A 343 -2.85 15.40 5.03
CA GLY A 343 -3.99 14.57 4.63
C GLY A 343 -3.86 13.13 5.09
N VAL A 344 -4.98 12.41 5.10
CA VAL A 344 -5.01 10.98 5.45
C VAL A 344 -5.63 10.18 4.30
N SER A 345 -4.94 9.15 3.83
CA SER A 345 -5.49 8.17 2.90
C SER A 345 -5.77 6.86 3.60
N ARG A 346 -7.00 6.35 3.50
CA ARG A 346 -7.39 5.03 3.99
C ARG A 346 -7.96 4.21 2.85
N GLN A 347 -7.29 3.09 2.53
CA GLN A 347 -7.69 2.20 1.43
C GLN A 347 -7.84 2.92 0.08
N GLY A 348 -7.03 3.96 -0.15
CA GLY A 348 -7.07 4.78 -1.37
C GLY A 348 -8.18 5.84 -1.37
N LYS A 349 -8.93 6.02 -0.28
CA LYS A 349 -9.84 7.15 -0.08
C LYS A 349 -9.16 8.23 0.75
N GLN A 350 -9.15 9.46 0.25
CA GLN A 350 -8.61 10.63 0.92
C GLN A 350 -9.63 11.23 1.88
N PHE A 351 -9.18 11.73 3.02
CA PHE A 351 -9.96 12.30 4.11
C PHE A 351 -9.33 13.58 4.64
#